data_AF-A0A0B2QCU0-F1
#
_entry.id   AF-A0A0B2QCU0-F1
#
_cell.length_a   1.000
_cell.length_b   1.000
_cell.length_c   1.000
_cell.angle_alpha   90.00
_cell.angle_beta   90.00
_cell.angle_gamma   90.00
#
_symmetry.space_group_name_H-M   'P 1'
#
loop_
_entity.id
_entity.type
_entity.pdbx_description
1 polymer ?
#
loop_
_entity_poly.entity_id
_entity_poly.type
_entity_poly.pdbx_seq_one_letter_code
_entity_poly.pdbx_strand_id
1 'polypeptide(L)'
;LSFFRIPKSVQEKLKRIQRSFLWGGGTDHKKIAWIKWDQVCLPKEIGGLGIKDIDAFNVALLGKWKWNMMQEKGDLWTRVL
;
A
#
# COMPACT_ATOMS: atom_id res chain seq x y z
N LEU A 1 6.08 1.83 11.54
CA LEU A 1 5.40 2.90 10.77
C LEU A 1 4.02 2.50 10.22
N SER A 2 3.41 1.41 10.73
CA SER A 2 2.16 0.86 10.18
C SER A 2 1.12 0.54 11.27
N PHE A 3 1.31 1.11 12.46
CA PHE A 3 0.43 0.92 13.62
C PHE A 3 -0.90 1.66 13.50
N PHE A 4 -0.96 2.68 12.64
CA PHE A 4 -2.14 3.50 12.43
C PHE A 4 -2.66 3.38 11.01
N ARG A 5 -3.98 3.57 10.85
CA ARG A 5 -4.61 3.67 9.54
C ARG A 5 -4.04 4.89 8.82
N ILE A 6 -3.58 4.69 7.59
CA ILE A 6 -3.05 5.79 6.78
C ILE A 6 -4.19 6.75 6.42
N PRO A 7 -4.02 8.08 6.58
CA PRO A 7 -4.99 9.06 6.10
C PRO A 7 -5.19 8.95 4.58
N LYS A 8 -6.44 9.10 4.12
CA LYS A 8 -6.79 8.98 2.69
C LYS A 8 -5.92 9.86 1.77
N SER A 9 -5.62 11.08 2.18
CA SER A 9 -4.78 12.01 1.40
C SER A 9 -3.35 11.49 1.17
N VAL A 10 -2.74 10.89 2.20
CA VAL A 10 -1.40 10.30 2.11
C VAL A 10 -1.43 9.07 1.21
N GLN A 11 -2.48 8.28 1.35
CA GLN A 11 -2.70 7.08 0.56
C GLN A 11 -2.88 7.40 -0.94
N GLU A 12 -3.67 8.41 -1.27
CA GLU A 12 -3.84 8.92 -2.63
C GLU A 12 -2.54 9.47 -3.20
N LYS A 13 -1.75 10.20 -2.39
CA LYS A 13 -0.42 10.69 -2.78
C LYS A 13 0.52 9.54 -3.12
N LEU A 14 0.50 8.46 -2.34
CA LEU A 14 1.33 7.29 -2.58
C LEU A 14 0.88 6.53 -3.84
N LYS A 15 -0.45 6.33 -4.03
CA LYS A 15 -1.02 5.78 -5.27
C LYS A 15 -0.62 6.61 -6.49
N ARG A 16 -0.60 7.95 -6.37
CA ARG A 16 -0.15 8.87 -7.42
C ARG A 16 1.33 8.71 -7.76
N ILE A 17 2.20 8.58 -6.76
CA ILE A 17 3.64 8.36 -6.99
C ILE A 17 3.87 7.02 -7.71
N GLN A 18 3.22 5.95 -7.26
CA GLN A 18 3.32 4.63 -7.92
C GLN A 18 2.82 4.67 -9.37
N ARG A 19 1.67 5.31 -9.62
CA ARG A 19 1.12 5.51 -10.97
C ARG A 19 2.02 6.36 -11.85
N SER A 20 2.59 7.42 -11.30
CA SER A 20 3.52 8.29 -12.00
C SER A 20 4.83 7.59 -12.31
N PHE A 21 5.28 6.66 -11.48
CA PHE A 21 6.45 5.84 -11.79
C PHE A 21 6.14 4.85 -12.93
N LEU A 22 4.98 4.20 -12.88
CA LEU A 22 4.61 3.17 -13.85
C LEU A 22 4.26 3.76 -15.24
N TRP A 23 3.51 4.85 -15.25
CA TRP A 23 2.97 5.48 -16.48
C TRP A 23 3.55 6.86 -16.77
N GLY A 24 4.43 7.39 -15.93
CA GLY A 24 5.12 8.64 -16.21
C GLY A 24 6.12 8.45 -17.33
N GLY A 25 5.71 8.79 -18.55
CA GLY A 25 6.67 9.26 -19.56
C GLY A 25 7.42 10.47 -19.02
N GLY A 26 8.57 10.78 -19.61
CA GLY A 26 9.43 11.90 -19.19
C GLY A 26 8.72 13.26 -19.14
N THR A 27 9.48 14.30 -18.83
CA THR A 27 9.02 15.65 -18.43
C THR A 27 7.89 16.27 -19.26
N ASP A 28 7.78 15.94 -20.56
CA ASP A 28 6.80 16.59 -21.44
C ASP A 28 5.53 15.79 -21.78
N HIS A 29 5.42 14.51 -21.40
CA HIS A 29 4.29 13.68 -21.89
C HIS A 29 3.66 12.80 -20.81
N LYS A 30 2.46 13.20 -20.35
CA LYS A 30 1.56 12.31 -19.59
C LYS A 30 1.10 11.17 -20.51
N LYS A 31 1.55 9.95 -20.25
CA LYS A 31 1.03 8.78 -20.97
C LYS A 31 -0.34 8.39 -20.39
N ILE A 32 -1.23 7.95 -21.28
CA ILE A 32 -2.55 7.45 -20.90
C ILE A 32 -2.38 6.09 -20.21
N ALA A 33 -2.99 5.94 -19.03
CA ALA A 33 -3.08 4.66 -18.33
C ALA A 33 -4.26 3.85 -18.88
N TRP A 34 -3.98 2.92 -19.80
CA TRP A 34 -5.01 2.08 -20.44
C TRP A 34 -5.58 1.00 -19.53
N ILE A 35 -4.86 0.64 -18.46
CA ILE A 35 -5.22 -0.43 -17.54
C ILE A 35 -5.66 0.18 -16.21
N LYS A 36 -6.81 -0.28 -15.70
CA LYS A 36 -7.29 0.11 -14.36
C LYS A 36 -6.24 -0.27 -13.31
N TRP A 37 -6.06 0.60 -12.32
CA TRP A 37 -5.03 0.38 -11.29
C TRP A 37 -5.27 -0.87 -10.45
N ASP A 38 -6.53 -1.22 -10.19
CA ASP A 38 -6.86 -2.43 -9.45
C ASP A 38 -6.42 -3.69 -10.19
N GLN A 39 -6.44 -3.68 -11.54
CA GLN A 39 -5.90 -4.78 -12.36
C GLN A 39 -4.37 -4.86 -12.28
N VAL A 40 -3.70 -3.71 -12.26
CA VAL A 40 -2.25 -3.64 -12.04
C VAL A 40 -1.86 -4.23 -10.68
N CYS A 41 -2.70 -4.03 -9.67
CA CYS A 41 -2.48 -4.53 -8.31
C CYS A 41 -2.72 -6.03 -8.13
N LEU A 42 -3.35 -6.71 -9.09
CA LEU A 42 -3.55 -8.15 -9.01
C LEU A 42 -2.21 -8.90 -8.98
N PRO A 43 -2.16 -10.12 -8.38
CA PRO A 43 -1.02 -11.01 -8.48
C PRO A 43 -0.61 -11.28 -9.93
N LYS A 44 0.68 -11.58 -10.13
CA LYS A 44 1.24 -11.84 -11.46
C LYS A 44 0.66 -13.10 -12.10
N GLU A 45 0.33 -14.07 -11.27
CA GLU A 45 -0.23 -15.37 -11.63
C GLU A 45 -1.61 -15.25 -12.28
N ILE A 46 -2.32 -14.14 -12.03
CA ILE A 46 -3.64 -13.85 -12.59
C ILE A 46 -3.63 -12.62 -13.52
N GLY A 47 -2.45 -12.26 -14.04
CA GLY A 47 -2.31 -11.24 -15.09
C GLY A 47 -2.12 -9.81 -14.61
N GLY A 48 -1.92 -9.56 -13.31
CA GLY A 48 -1.52 -8.26 -12.79
C GLY A 48 0.00 -8.06 -12.74
N LEU A 49 0.45 -6.94 -12.16
CA LEU A 49 1.89 -6.68 -11.93
C LEU A 49 2.34 -7.03 -10.51
N GLY A 50 1.43 -7.40 -9.62
CA GLY A 50 1.71 -7.69 -8.21
C GLY A 50 2.05 -6.44 -7.38
N ILE A 51 1.71 -5.25 -7.87
CA ILE A 51 1.88 -4.01 -7.10
C ILE A 51 0.90 -4.04 -5.93
N LYS A 52 1.40 -3.92 -4.70
CA LYS A 52 0.54 -3.94 -3.51
C LYS A 52 -0.49 -2.82 -3.54
N ASP A 53 -1.77 -3.16 -3.43
CA ASP A 53 -2.80 -2.18 -3.11
C ASP A 53 -2.54 -1.65 -1.70
N ILE A 54 -2.24 -0.35 -1.61
CA ILE A 54 -1.91 0.34 -0.36
C ILE A 54 -3.04 0.22 0.67
N ASP A 55 -4.31 0.20 0.24
CA ASP A 55 -5.45 0.06 1.14
C ASP A 55 -5.43 -1.28 1.86
N ALA A 56 -5.48 -2.35 1.05
CA ALA A 56 -5.50 -3.71 1.53
C ALA A 56 -4.23 -4.02 2.32
N PHE A 57 -3.08 -3.54 1.85
CA PHE A 57 -1.81 -3.76 2.52
C PHE A 57 -1.73 -3.05 3.87
N ASN A 58 -2.26 -1.82 4.01
CA ASN A 58 -2.31 -1.15 5.31
C ASN A 58 -3.27 -1.85 6.27
N VAL A 59 -4.43 -2.35 5.81
CA VAL A 59 -5.33 -3.15 6.66
C VAL A 59 -4.65 -4.43 7.12
N ALA A 60 -3.96 -5.15 6.23
CA ALA A 60 -3.24 -6.37 6.58
C ALA A 60 -2.13 -6.10 7.60
N LEU A 61 -1.39 -4.99 7.45
CA LEU A 61 -0.36 -4.59 8.40
C LEU A 61 -0.94 -4.23 9.77
N LEU A 62 -2.08 -3.53 9.82
CA LEU A 62 -2.78 -3.25 11.07
C LEU A 62 -3.20 -4.54 11.77
N GLY A 63 -3.75 -5.50 11.03
CA GLY A 63 -4.11 -6.82 11.55
C GLY A 63 -2.89 -7.57 12.11
N LYS A 64 -1.77 -7.57 11.36
CA LYS A 64 -0.51 -8.17 11.82
C LYS A 64 -0.02 -7.56 13.13
N TRP A 65 -0.02 -6.23 13.24
CA TRP A 65 0.42 -5.56 14.47
C TRP A 65 -0.50 -5.85 15.65
N LYS A 66 -1.82 -5.82 15.42
CA LYS A 66 -2.80 -6.19 16.44
C LYS A 66 -2.58 -7.63 16.92
N TRP A 67 -2.30 -8.56 16.01
CA TRP A 67 -1.94 -9.94 16.34
C TRP A 67 -0.69 -10.00 17.21
N ASN A 68 0.40 -9.34 16.78
CA ASN A 68 1.66 -9.35 17.52
C ASN A 68 1.51 -8.77 18.94
N MET A 69 0.76 -7.67 19.11
CA MET A 69 0.49 -7.11 20.45
C MET A 69 -0.24 -8.09 21.37
N MET A 70 -1.10 -8.96 20.83
CA MET A 70 -1.77 -9.99 21.62
C MET A 70 -0.82 -11.11 22.06
N GLN A 71 0.21 -11.41 21.27
CA GLN A 71 1.19 -12.46 21.58
C GLN A 71 2.33 -11.94 22.46
N GLU A 72 2.81 -10.73 22.22
CA GLU A 72 4.01 -10.12 22.83
C GLU A 72 3.64 -9.09 23.92
N LYS A 73 2.68 -9.44 24.79
CA LYS A 73 2.17 -8.55 25.86
C LYS A 73 3.24 -8.10 26.86
N GLY A 74 4.34 -8.83 26.97
CA GLY A 74 5.44 -8.55 27.90
C GLY A 74 6.35 -7.41 27.46
N ASP A 75 6.39 -7.13 26.16
CA ASP A 75 7.41 -6.28 25.56
C ASP A 75 7.15 -4.79 25.78
N LEU A 76 8.23 -4.02 25.93
CA LEU A 76 8.17 -2.58 26.17
C LEU A 76 7.45 -1.83 25.04
N TRP A 77 7.63 -2.25 23.78
CA TRP A 77 7.00 -1.59 22.64
C TRP A 77 5.47 -1.76 22.65
N THR A 78 4.97 -2.94 23.07
CA THR A 78 3.54 -3.23 23.22
C THR A 78 2.88 -2.43 24.34
N ARG A 79 3.64 -1.98 25.35
CA ARG A 79 3.13 -1.17 26.46
C ARG A 79 3.02 0.32 26.14
N VAL A 80 3.81 0.79 25.18
CA VAL A 80 3.88 2.21 24.80
C VAL A 80 2.93 2.54 23.64
N LEU A 81 2.68 1.56 22.77
CA LEU A 81 1.75 1.66 21.64
C LEU A 81 0.32 1.31 22.05
#